data_AF-A0A970JEE9-F1
#
_entry.id   AF-A0A970JEE9-F1
#
_cell.length_a   1.000
_cell.length_b   1.000
_cell.length_c   1.000
_cell.angle_alpha   90.00
_cell.angle_beta   90.00
_cell.angle_gamma   90.00
#
_symmetry.space_group_name_H-M   'P 1'
#
loop_
_entity.id
_entity.type
_entity.pdbx_description
1 polymer ?
#
loop_
_entity_poly.entity_id
_entity_poly.type
_entity_poly.pdbx_seq_one_letter_code
_entity_poly.pdbx_strand_id
1 'polypeptide(L)'
;MAKYGSEVYQNYDLPQQIPKKGIATAKTIIEAKREVKVIRETDVIVVGGGPGGIAAAVAAARGGAETILLERYGHLGGMATGGLVNIIPNLGDIYGEQYIGGFCQEVIDRLAARGAADFPEKRFWGKSEASVVDMYLKANMMHFYIRKNKEGEYVVLYTAVI
;
A
#
# COMPACT_ATOMS: atom_id res chain seq x y z
N MET A 1 26.76 -13.54 18.31
CA MET A 1 26.15 -12.25 17.95
C MET A 1 26.48 -11.94 16.49
N ALA A 2 25.59 -12.29 15.56
CA ALA A 2 25.83 -12.09 14.14
C ALA A 2 25.37 -10.68 13.72
N LYS A 3 26.35 -9.86 13.31
CA LYS A 3 26.18 -8.53 12.69
C LYS A 3 25.66 -8.64 11.25
N TYR A 4 24.48 -9.20 11.04
CA TYR A 4 23.85 -9.22 9.71
C TYR A 4 22.37 -8.91 9.84
N GLY A 5 22.00 -7.65 9.55
CA GLY A 5 20.61 -7.21 9.44
C GLY A 5 20.29 -5.89 10.14
N SER A 6 20.96 -5.55 11.25
CA SER A 6 20.66 -4.31 11.99
C SER A 6 21.05 -3.04 11.22
N GLU A 7 22.12 -3.07 10.42
CA GLU A 7 22.59 -1.89 9.70
C GLU A 7 21.66 -1.48 8.53
N VAL A 8 20.94 -2.43 7.95
CA VAL A 8 20.04 -2.16 6.80
C VAL A 8 18.70 -1.57 7.27
N TYR A 9 18.20 -1.97 8.44
CA TYR A 9 16.92 -1.51 8.98
C TYR A 9 17.04 -0.35 9.98
N GLN A 10 18.21 -0.06 10.54
CA GLN A 10 18.42 1.09 11.42
C GLN A 10 18.12 2.45 10.75
N ASN A 11 18.18 2.51 9.41
CA ASN A 11 17.89 3.72 8.64
C ASN A 11 16.44 3.78 8.10
N TYR A 12 15.61 2.76 8.31
CA TYR A 12 14.21 2.76 7.88
C TYR A 12 13.28 3.47 8.89
N ASP A 13 13.60 3.38 10.19
CA ASP A 13 12.82 3.99 11.28
C ASP A 13 13.25 5.44 11.60
N LEU A 14 14.39 5.89 11.08
CA LEU A 14 14.69 7.31 11.06
C LEU A 14 13.87 7.90 9.91
N PRO A 15 12.95 8.86 10.16
CA PRO A 15 12.43 9.67 9.08
C PRO A 15 13.66 10.17 8.35
N GLN A 16 13.85 9.79 7.09
CA GLN A 16 14.81 10.51 6.27
C GLN A 16 14.37 11.96 6.38
N GLN A 17 15.13 12.75 7.12
CA GLN A 17 15.00 14.19 7.13
C GLN A 17 15.55 14.62 5.77
N ILE A 18 14.83 14.26 4.71
CA ILE A 18 14.90 14.97 3.45
C ILE A 18 14.54 16.38 3.88
N PRO A 19 15.50 17.34 3.85
CA PRO A 19 15.14 18.70 4.16
C PRO A 19 14.03 19.05 3.19
N LYS A 20 12.80 19.23 3.71
CA LYS A 20 11.72 19.79 2.92
C LYS A 20 12.26 21.14 2.49
N LYS A 21 12.74 21.27 1.25
CA LYS A 21 13.11 22.57 0.68
C LYS A 21 11.93 23.47 0.99
N GLY A 22 12.12 24.40 1.91
CA GLY A 22 11.01 25.16 2.47
C GLY A 22 10.28 25.83 1.33
N ILE A 23 9.01 25.51 1.14
CA ILE A 23 8.15 26.22 0.18
C ILE A 23 8.20 27.74 0.47
N ALA A 24 8.39 28.09 1.75
CA ALA A 24 8.56 29.45 2.24
C ALA A 24 9.74 30.24 1.62
N THR A 25 10.80 29.59 1.13
CA THR A 25 11.95 30.26 0.50
C THR A 25 12.01 30.06 -1.02
N ALA A 26 10.98 29.45 -1.62
CA ALA A 26 10.92 29.25 -3.04
C ALA A 26 10.76 30.58 -3.79
N LYS A 27 11.46 30.71 -4.93
CA LYS A 27 11.29 31.86 -5.83
C LYS A 27 9.88 31.85 -6.41
N THR A 28 9.18 32.98 -6.31
CA THR A 28 7.87 33.16 -6.93
C THR A 28 8.00 33.66 -8.36
N ILE A 29 7.02 33.33 -9.21
CA ILE A 29 6.85 33.90 -10.54
C ILE A 29 5.49 34.61 -10.62
N ILE A 30 5.35 35.54 -11.56
CA ILE A 30 4.06 36.17 -11.87
C ILE A 30 3.51 35.49 -13.12
N GLU A 31 2.32 34.92 -13.02
CA GLU A 31 1.57 34.38 -14.17
C GLU A 31 0.53 35.39 -14.67
N ALA A 32 0.17 35.31 -15.95
CA ALA A 32 -0.85 36.19 -16.52
C ALA A 32 -2.25 35.83 -16.00
N LYS A 33 -3.05 36.86 -15.64
CA LYS A 33 -4.45 36.68 -15.27
C LYS A 33 -5.25 36.13 -16.46
N ARG A 34 -6.07 35.11 -16.21
CA ARG A 34 -7.01 34.54 -17.18
C ARG A 34 -8.34 34.23 -16.53
N GLU A 35 -9.42 34.36 -17.29
CA GLU A 35 -10.73 33.82 -16.93
C GLU A 35 -10.81 32.37 -17.41
N VAL A 36 -11.16 31.46 -16.50
CA VAL A 36 -11.24 30.02 -16.80
C VAL A 36 -12.68 29.59 -16.58
N LYS A 37 -13.27 28.95 -17.59
CA LYS A 37 -14.63 28.43 -17.48
C LYS A 37 -14.67 27.25 -16.51
N VAL A 38 -15.56 27.32 -15.53
CA VAL A 38 -15.89 26.20 -14.66
C VAL A 38 -16.71 25.19 -15.48
N ILE A 39 -16.19 23.97 -15.61
CA ILE A 39 -16.87 22.89 -16.34
C ILE A 39 -17.72 22.01 -15.43
N ARG A 40 -17.41 21.99 -14.12
CA ARG A 40 -18.14 21.23 -13.11
C ARG A 40 -17.78 21.74 -11.71
N GLU A 41 -18.77 21.70 -10.81
CA GLU A 41 -18.62 21.94 -9.37
C GLU A 41 -18.90 20.64 -8.63
N THR A 42 -18.31 20.46 -7.44
CA THR A 42 -18.44 19.25 -6.61
C THR A 42 -18.01 19.60 -5.19
N ASP A 43 -18.47 18.84 -4.19
CA ASP A 43 -18.02 19.03 -2.80
C ASP A 43 -16.54 18.62 -2.62
N VAL A 44 -16.15 17.49 -3.22
CA VAL A 44 -14.79 16.94 -3.15
C VAL A 44 -14.28 16.55 -4.54
N ILE A 45 -13.11 17.06 -4.93
CA ILE A 45 -12.35 16.56 -6.07
C ILE A 45 -11.08 15.86 -5.61
N VAL A 46 -10.90 14.62 -6.05
CA VAL A 46 -9.67 13.84 -5.85
C VAL A 46 -8.91 13.79 -7.16
N VAL A 47 -7.65 14.23 -7.14
CA VAL A 47 -6.78 14.24 -8.32
C VAL A 47 -5.74 13.13 -8.20
N GLY A 48 -5.87 12.12 -9.04
CA GLY A 48 -5.05 10.90 -9.07
C GLY A 48 -5.85 9.67 -8.62
N GLY A 49 -5.99 8.68 -9.48
CA GLY A 49 -6.64 7.40 -9.28
C GLY A 49 -5.69 6.28 -8.84
N GLY A 50 -4.64 6.60 -8.10
CA GLY A 50 -3.80 5.61 -7.41
C GLY A 50 -4.51 5.02 -6.16
N PRO A 51 -3.88 4.07 -5.43
CA PRO A 51 -4.52 3.41 -4.29
C PRO A 51 -5.06 4.38 -3.23
N GLY A 52 -4.27 5.40 -2.86
CA GLY A 52 -4.70 6.44 -1.92
C GLY A 52 -5.82 7.33 -2.47
N GLY A 53 -5.80 7.67 -3.75
CA GLY A 53 -6.82 8.51 -4.37
C GLY A 53 -8.14 7.80 -4.57
N ILE A 54 -8.13 6.52 -4.97
CA ILE A 54 -9.35 5.70 -5.02
C ILE A 54 -9.92 5.55 -3.60
N ALA A 55 -9.08 5.25 -2.59
CA ALA A 55 -9.52 5.15 -1.21
C ALA A 55 -10.18 6.45 -0.72
N ALA A 56 -9.57 7.60 -1.02
CA ALA A 56 -10.10 8.92 -0.67
C ALA A 56 -11.42 9.22 -1.39
N ALA A 57 -11.51 8.94 -2.69
CA ALA A 57 -12.72 9.18 -3.47
C ALA A 57 -13.89 8.31 -3.00
N VAL A 58 -13.63 7.02 -2.72
CA VAL A 58 -14.63 6.10 -2.18
C VAL A 58 -15.07 6.53 -0.78
N ALA A 59 -14.13 6.95 0.08
CA ALA A 59 -14.45 7.44 1.41
C ALA A 59 -15.31 8.71 1.36
N ALA A 60 -14.95 9.70 0.53
CA ALA A 60 -15.72 10.93 0.35
C ALA A 60 -17.14 10.65 -0.16
N ALA A 61 -17.27 9.82 -1.20
CA ALA A 61 -18.57 9.44 -1.75
C ALA A 61 -19.43 8.67 -0.72
N ARG A 62 -18.83 7.75 0.05
CA ARG A 62 -19.53 7.03 1.14
C ARG A 62 -19.93 7.95 2.29
N GLY A 63 -19.21 9.06 2.49
CA GLY A 63 -19.57 10.13 3.41
C GLY A 63 -20.70 11.03 2.91
N GLY A 64 -21.20 10.82 1.69
CA GLY A 64 -22.33 11.55 1.11
C GLY A 64 -21.95 12.79 0.29
N ALA A 65 -20.66 13.06 0.09
CA ALA A 65 -20.21 14.20 -0.70
C ALA A 65 -20.39 13.94 -2.21
N GLU A 66 -20.84 14.95 -2.98
CA GLU A 66 -20.65 14.90 -4.43
C GLU A 66 -19.15 14.87 -4.71
N THR A 67 -18.68 13.77 -5.29
CA THR A 67 -17.26 13.47 -5.42
C THR A 67 -16.88 13.26 -6.88
N ILE A 68 -15.84 13.95 -7.34
CA ILE A 68 -15.17 13.72 -8.62
C ILE A 68 -13.82 13.07 -8.39
N LEU A 69 -13.55 11.94 -9.04
CA LEU A 69 -12.21 11.38 -9.17
C LEU A 69 -11.67 11.72 -10.57
N LEU A 70 -10.57 12.47 -10.61
CA LEU A 70 -9.88 12.82 -11.84
C LEU A 70 -8.59 12.00 -11.96
N GLU A 71 -8.47 11.23 -13.04
CA GLU A 71 -7.28 10.45 -13.37
C GLU A 71 -6.79 10.84 -14.77
N ARG A 72 -5.47 11.00 -14.91
CA ARG A 72 -4.80 11.38 -16.16
C ARG A 72 -4.59 10.18 -17.09
N TYR A 73 -4.57 8.96 -16.56
CA TYR A 73 -4.38 7.72 -17.30
C TYR A 73 -5.73 7.13 -17.75
N GLY A 74 -5.68 6.25 -18.76
CA GLY A 74 -6.85 5.48 -19.19
C GLY A 74 -7.21 4.31 -18.25
N HIS A 75 -6.60 4.24 -17.07
CA HIS A 75 -6.81 3.20 -16.08
C HIS A 75 -6.66 3.75 -14.66
N LEU A 76 -7.25 3.07 -13.69
CA LEU A 76 -7.06 3.32 -12.26
C LEU A 76 -5.91 2.48 -11.70
N GLY A 77 -5.55 2.69 -10.43
CA GLY A 77 -4.57 1.92 -9.67
C GLY A 77 -3.17 2.53 -9.63
N GLY A 78 -2.89 3.59 -10.40
CA GLY A 78 -1.58 4.24 -10.41
C GLY A 78 -0.45 3.23 -10.68
N MET A 79 0.59 3.22 -9.83
CA MET A 79 1.70 2.25 -9.95
C MET A 79 1.30 0.80 -9.65
N ALA A 80 0.24 0.57 -8.85
CA ALA A 80 -0.25 -0.80 -8.61
C ALA A 80 -0.64 -1.48 -9.93
N THR A 81 -1.35 -0.75 -10.80
CA THR A 81 -1.78 -1.27 -12.11
C THR A 81 -0.80 -0.91 -13.23
N GLY A 82 -0.54 0.38 -13.44
CA GLY A 82 0.29 0.85 -14.56
C GLY A 82 1.78 0.55 -14.40
N GLY A 83 2.24 0.33 -13.17
CA GLY A 83 3.61 -0.07 -12.86
C GLY A 83 3.78 -1.57 -12.59
N LEU A 84 2.70 -2.35 -12.70
CA LEU A 84 2.67 -3.78 -12.39
C LEU A 84 3.18 -4.11 -10.97
N VAL A 85 2.94 -3.22 -10.01
CA VAL A 85 3.24 -3.48 -8.60
C VAL A 85 2.13 -4.36 -8.03
N ASN A 86 2.32 -5.67 -8.18
CA ASN A 86 1.36 -6.73 -7.90
C ASN A 86 1.41 -7.24 -6.44
N ILE A 87 2.05 -6.51 -5.53
CA ILE A 87 2.22 -6.88 -4.13
C ILE A 87 1.75 -5.75 -3.21
N ILE A 88 0.93 -6.10 -2.22
CA ILE A 88 0.57 -5.26 -1.09
C ILE A 88 1.24 -5.85 0.16
N PRO A 89 2.48 -5.44 0.47
CA PRO A 89 3.28 -6.05 1.51
C PRO A 89 2.86 -5.58 2.90
N ASN A 90 3.17 -6.39 3.91
CA ASN A 90 3.11 -6.01 5.33
C ASN A 90 1.71 -5.52 5.76
N LEU A 91 0.68 -6.32 5.47
CA LEU A 91 -0.69 -6.05 5.93
C LEU A 91 -0.89 -6.38 7.42
N GLY A 92 -0.01 -7.21 7.95
CA GLY A 92 0.11 -7.51 9.38
C GLY A 92 1.56 -7.55 9.83
N ASP A 93 1.75 -7.81 11.13
CA ASP A 93 3.07 -7.96 11.73
C ASP A 93 3.56 -9.41 11.71
N ILE A 94 4.79 -9.61 12.22
CA ILE A 94 5.43 -10.92 12.32
C ILE A 94 4.82 -11.83 13.40
N TYR A 95 3.89 -11.32 14.21
CA TYR A 95 3.18 -12.05 15.26
C TYR A 95 1.76 -12.46 14.83
N GLY A 96 1.34 -12.06 13.62
CA GLY A 96 0.08 -12.43 13.02
C GLY A 96 -1.04 -11.40 13.20
N GLU A 97 -0.74 -10.22 13.76
CA GLU A 97 -1.73 -9.16 13.96
C GLU A 97 -1.84 -8.28 12.72
N GLN A 98 -3.07 -8.09 12.23
CA GLN A 98 -3.35 -7.23 11.09
C GLN A 98 -3.45 -5.77 11.52
N TYR A 99 -2.65 -4.88 10.89
CA TYR A 99 -2.74 -3.43 11.14
C TYR A 99 -3.16 -2.62 9.92
N ILE A 100 -3.15 -3.18 8.70
CA ILE A 100 -3.74 -2.56 7.51
C ILE A 100 -5.03 -3.29 7.14
N GLY A 101 -6.17 -2.61 7.28
CA GLY A 101 -7.49 -3.14 6.96
C GLY A 101 -8.35 -2.16 6.15
N GLY A 102 -9.65 -2.13 6.46
CA GLY A 102 -10.59 -1.17 5.87
C GLY A 102 -10.72 -1.29 4.35
N PHE A 103 -10.62 -0.16 3.64
CA PHE A 103 -10.71 -0.14 2.18
C PHE A 103 -9.68 -1.05 1.50
N CYS A 104 -8.46 -1.16 2.05
CA CYS A 104 -7.43 -2.04 1.51
C CYS A 104 -7.87 -3.51 1.56
N GLN A 105 -8.37 -3.96 2.71
CA GLN A 105 -8.92 -5.30 2.87
C GLN A 105 -10.13 -5.53 1.96
N GLU A 106 -11.03 -4.56 1.86
CA GLU A 106 -12.20 -4.66 0.97
C GLU A 106 -11.80 -4.89 -0.49
N VAL A 107 -10.74 -4.22 -0.97
CA VAL A 107 -10.21 -4.44 -2.33
C VAL A 107 -9.62 -5.85 -2.46
N ILE A 108 -8.83 -6.30 -1.49
CA ILE A 108 -8.23 -7.65 -1.49
C ILE A 108 -9.33 -8.72 -1.51
N ASP A 109 -10.35 -8.61 -0.65
CA ASP A 109 -11.46 -9.55 -0.57
C ASP A 109 -12.25 -9.60 -1.89
N ARG A 110 -12.50 -8.44 -2.50
CA ARG A 110 -13.18 -8.33 -3.80
C ARG A 110 -12.36 -8.91 -4.96
N LEU A 111 -11.04 -8.88 -4.88
CA LEU A 111 -10.15 -9.51 -5.87
C LEU A 111 -10.07 -11.02 -5.64
N ALA A 112 -9.96 -11.46 -4.39
CA ALA A 112 -9.98 -12.87 -4.00
C ALA A 112 -11.26 -13.56 -4.46
N ALA A 113 -12.42 -12.92 -4.29
CA ALA A 113 -13.71 -13.40 -4.77
C ALA A 113 -13.77 -13.61 -6.31
N ARG A 114 -12.82 -13.03 -7.06
CA ARG A 114 -12.68 -13.18 -8.51
C ARG A 114 -11.50 -14.08 -8.91
N GLY A 115 -10.83 -14.71 -7.95
CA GLY A 115 -9.60 -15.48 -8.20
C GLY A 115 -8.41 -14.62 -8.62
N ALA A 116 -8.43 -13.32 -8.29
CA ALA A 116 -7.42 -12.33 -8.67
C ALA A 116 -6.60 -11.83 -7.47
N ALA A 117 -6.57 -12.60 -6.38
CA ALA A 117 -5.68 -12.33 -5.25
C ALA A 117 -5.23 -13.65 -4.62
N ASP A 118 -3.98 -13.68 -4.17
CA ASP A 118 -3.40 -14.76 -3.37
C ASP A 118 -2.77 -14.19 -2.09
N PHE A 119 -2.94 -14.89 -0.98
CA PHE A 119 -2.38 -14.53 0.32
C PHE A 119 -2.45 -15.72 1.29
N PRO A 120 -1.59 -15.75 2.33
CA PRO A 120 -1.67 -16.78 3.35
C PRO A 120 -3.01 -16.78 4.05
N GLU A 121 -3.55 -17.96 4.34
CA GLU A 121 -4.76 -18.07 5.16
C GLU A 121 -4.53 -17.47 6.55
N LYS A 122 -5.56 -16.82 7.11
CA LYS A 122 -5.46 -16.14 8.40
C LYS A 122 -4.95 -17.01 9.55
N ARG A 123 -5.29 -18.31 9.56
CA ARG A 123 -4.81 -19.28 10.56
C ARG A 123 -3.29 -19.48 10.55
N PHE A 124 -2.61 -19.10 9.47
CA PHE A 124 -1.18 -19.21 9.32
C PHE A 124 -0.43 -17.92 9.66
N TRP A 125 -1.08 -16.78 9.87
CA TRP A 125 -0.35 -15.55 10.15
C TRP A 125 0.42 -15.65 11.48
N GLY A 126 1.69 -15.23 11.48
CA GLY A 126 2.60 -15.33 12.64
C GLY A 126 3.10 -16.74 12.95
N LYS A 127 2.69 -17.76 12.18
CA LYS A 127 3.05 -19.16 12.41
C LYS A 127 4.47 -19.49 11.95
N SER A 128 5.21 -20.21 12.79
CA SER A 128 6.60 -20.66 12.54
C SER A 128 6.72 -22.18 12.37
N GLU A 129 5.60 -22.91 12.42
CA GLU A 129 5.56 -24.35 12.24
C GLU A 129 6.22 -24.74 10.91
N ALA A 130 7.22 -25.64 10.97
CA ALA A 130 8.03 -26.00 9.81
C ALA A 130 7.19 -26.50 8.63
N SER A 131 6.10 -27.23 8.88
CA SER A 131 5.20 -27.71 7.82
C SER A 131 4.53 -26.57 7.05
N VAL A 132 4.17 -25.47 7.73
CA VAL A 132 3.53 -24.29 7.14
C VAL A 132 4.57 -23.44 6.40
N VAL A 133 5.72 -23.21 7.03
CA VAL A 133 6.81 -22.43 6.42
C VAL A 133 7.37 -23.14 5.18
N ASP A 134 7.58 -24.45 5.26
CA ASP A 134 8.09 -25.26 4.13
C ASP A 134 7.13 -25.26 2.94
N MET A 135 5.82 -25.16 3.19
CA MET A 135 4.82 -25.05 2.11
C MET A 135 5.12 -23.83 1.23
N TYR A 136 5.36 -22.66 1.84
CA TYR A 136 5.67 -21.43 1.12
C TYR A 136 7.09 -21.41 0.56
N LEU A 137 8.06 -22.03 1.23
CA LEU A 137 9.42 -22.17 0.70
C LEU A 137 9.45 -23.03 -0.57
N LYS A 138 8.78 -24.20 -0.55
CA LYS A 138 8.70 -25.12 -1.69
C LYS A 138 7.94 -24.51 -2.87
N ALA A 139 6.96 -23.65 -2.60
CA ALA A 139 6.24 -22.89 -3.61
C ALA A 139 7.03 -21.69 -4.18
N ASN A 140 8.28 -21.47 -3.73
CA ASN A 140 9.09 -20.28 -4.06
C ASN A 140 8.42 -18.95 -3.67
N MET A 141 7.52 -18.98 -2.67
CA MET A 141 6.73 -17.82 -2.21
C MET A 141 7.34 -17.12 -0.98
N MET A 142 8.55 -17.50 -0.59
CA MET A 142 9.20 -16.98 0.62
C MET A 142 9.35 -15.46 0.62
N HIS A 143 9.63 -14.86 -0.54
CA HIS A 143 9.84 -13.41 -0.66
C HIS A 143 8.57 -12.62 -0.33
N PHE A 144 7.40 -13.21 -0.62
CA PHE A 144 6.11 -12.58 -0.41
C PHE A 144 5.60 -12.79 1.03
N TYR A 145 5.70 -14.03 1.52
CA TYR A 145 4.94 -14.46 2.69
C TYR A 145 5.80 -14.85 3.89
N ILE A 146 7.12 -14.92 3.78
CA ILE A 146 7.97 -15.38 4.89
C ILE A 146 8.87 -14.25 5.38
N ARG A 147 8.94 -14.07 6.70
CA ARG A 147 9.86 -13.14 7.39
C ARG A 147 10.56 -13.85 8.53
N LYS A 148 11.60 -13.22 9.08
CA LYS A 148 12.22 -13.66 10.33
C LYS A 148 11.67 -12.84 11.49
N ASN A 149 11.32 -13.51 12.59
CA ASN A 149 11.02 -12.84 13.85
C ASN A 149 12.31 -12.40 14.58
N LYS A 150 12.18 -11.85 15.79
CA LYS A 150 13.32 -11.36 16.57
C LYS A 150 14.25 -12.49 17.04
N GLU A 151 13.69 -13.69 17.17
CA GLU A 151 14.34 -14.93 17.55
C GLU A 151 15.06 -15.60 16.36
N GLY A 152 14.86 -15.09 15.14
CA GLY A 152 15.47 -15.58 13.91
C GLY A 152 14.72 -16.71 13.23
N GLU A 153 13.54 -17.09 13.75
CA GLU A 153 12.66 -18.10 13.19
C GLU A 153 11.90 -17.55 11.99
N TYR A 154 11.65 -18.42 11.01
CA TYR A 154 10.79 -18.07 9.89
C TYR A 154 9.33 -18.08 10.33
N VAL A 155 8.60 -17.01 10.00
CA VAL A 155 7.18 -16.84 10.27
C VAL A 155 6.44 -16.43 9.01
N VAL A 156 5.17 -16.81 8.92
CA VAL A 156 4.29 -16.38 7.84
C VAL A 156 3.75 -14.97 8.10
N LEU A 157 3.96 -14.07 7.14
CA LEU A 157 3.51 -12.70 7.14
C LEU A 157 2.26 -12.55 6.28
N TYR A 158 1.28 -11.77 6.75
CA TYR A 158 0.17 -11.36 5.89
C TYR A 158 0.62 -10.31 4.87
N THR A 159 0.60 -10.72 3.60
CA THR A 159 0.85 -9.92 2.40
C THR A 159 -0.13 -10.42 1.35
N ALA A 160 -0.62 -9.53 0.49
CA ALA A 160 -1.45 -9.91 -0.66
C ALA A 160 -0.68 -9.76 -1.97
N VAL A 161 -0.83 -10.73 -2.85
CA VAL A 161 -0.44 -10.66 -4.26
C VAL A 161 -1.72 -10.51 -5.06
N ILE A 162 -1.77 -9.55 -6.00
CA ILE A 162 -2.97 -9.16 -6.76
C ILE A 162 -2.69 -8.98 -8.25
#